data_AF-U5BRR9-F1
#
_entry.id   AF-U5BRR9-F1
#
_cell.length_a   1.000
_cell.length_b   1.000
_cell.length_c   1.000
_cell.angle_alpha   90.00
_cell.angle_beta   90.00
_cell.angle_gamma   90.00
#
_symmetry.space_group_name_H-M   'P 1'
#
loop_
_entity.id
_entity.type
_entity.pdbx_description
1 polymer ?
#
loop_
_entity_poly.entity_id
_entity_poly.type
_entity_poly.pdbx_seq_one_letter_code
_entity_poly.pdbx_strand_id
1 'polypeptide(L)'
;MMRTHLKTILITIALFGYASVSLACEVCKANQPKMLENITHGQGPQGNVDYLITWSAAVLVVFTLIFSIKYLVKPKEDTPGHIKNIVLE
;
A
#
# COMPACT_ATOMS: atom_id res chain seq x y z
N MET A 1 -26.91 17.05 5.17
CA MET A 1 -26.13 16.01 4.51
C MET A 1 -24.66 16.40 4.27
N MET A 2 -24.36 17.51 3.59
CA MET A 2 -22.97 17.85 3.17
C MET A 2 -21.99 18.12 4.33
N ARG A 3 -22.49 18.67 5.45
CA ARG A 3 -21.67 19.04 6.62
C ARG A 3 -21.19 17.84 7.45
N THR A 4 -21.89 16.70 7.40
CA THR A 4 -21.46 15.46 8.06
C THR A 4 -20.39 14.74 7.25
N HIS A 5 -20.51 14.66 5.92
CA HIS A 5 -19.48 14.07 5.06
C HIS A 5 -18.17 14.86 5.07
N LEU A 6 -18.21 16.20 5.10
CA LEU A 6 -16.99 17.01 5.20
C LEU A 6 -16.24 16.76 6.52
N LYS A 7 -16.96 16.63 7.63
CA LYS A 7 -16.36 16.26 8.92
C LYS A 7 -15.76 14.87 8.88
N THR A 8 -16.46 13.89 8.30
CA THR A 8 -15.94 12.53 8.13
C THR A 8 -14.69 12.53 7.26
N ILE A 9 -14.68 13.24 6.12
CA ILE A 9 -13.51 13.36 5.24
C ILE A 9 -12.34 13.99 5.99
N LEU A 10 -12.56 15.07 6.73
CA LEU A 10 -11.51 15.73 7.53
C LEU A 10 -10.97 14.82 8.64
N ILE A 11 -11.83 14.05 9.30
CA ILE A 11 -11.44 13.07 10.32
C ILE A 11 -10.63 11.94 9.68
N THR A 12 -11.05 11.42 8.53
CA THR A 12 -10.30 10.41 7.77
C THR A 12 -8.93 10.93 7.35
N ILE A 13 -8.85 12.14 6.79
CA ILE A 13 -7.59 12.77 6.41
C ILE A 13 -6.68 12.97 7.64
N ALA A 14 -7.23 13.41 8.78
CA ALA A 14 -6.45 13.58 10.01
C ALA A 14 -5.93 12.23 10.56
N LEU A 15 -6.74 11.18 10.52
CA LEU A 15 -6.35 9.83 10.97
C LEU A 15 -5.27 9.21 10.08
N PHE A 16 -5.39 9.34 8.75
CA PHE A 16 -4.41 8.79 7.82
C PHE A 16 -3.15 9.67 7.68
N GLY A 17 -3.26 10.98 7.90
CA GLY A 17 -2.14 11.92 7.81
C GLY A 17 -1.16 11.87 8.99
N TYR A 18 -1.55 11.29 10.13
CA TYR A 18 -0.70 11.21 11.32
C TYR A 18 0.23 9.99 11.34
N ALA A 19 0.02 9.01 10.45
CA ALA A 19 0.72 7.73 10.47
C ALA A 19 2.22 7.83 10.11
N SER A 20 2.64 8.89 9.41
CA SER A 20 3.99 9.01 8.85
C SER A 20 5.01 9.74 9.72
N VAL A 21 4.61 10.34 10.86
CA VAL A 21 5.54 11.08 11.73
C VAL A 21 5.98 10.20 12.90
N SER A 22 6.73 9.14 12.59
CA SER A 22 7.46 8.39 13.61
C SER A 22 8.90 8.90 13.67
N LEU A 23 9.27 9.53 14.79
CA LEU A 23 10.66 9.91 15.06
C LEU A 23 11.44 8.65 15.44
N ALA A 24 12.29 8.18 14.53
CA ALA A 24 13.22 7.10 14.83
C ALA A 24 14.30 7.59 15.82
N CYS A 25 14.64 6.77 16.82
CA CYS A 25 15.84 7.03 17.62
C CYS A 25 17.11 6.81 16.77
N GLU A 26 18.25 7.34 17.22
CA GLU A 26 19.53 7.25 16.50
C GLU A 26 19.90 5.81 16.09
N VAL A 27 19.65 4.84 16.98
CA VAL A 27 19.91 3.42 16.70
C VAL A 27 19.00 2.87 15.61
N CYS A 28 17.72 3.23 15.63
CA CYS A 28 16.77 2.81 14.58
C CYS A 28 17.16 3.41 13.23
N LYS A 29 17.59 4.67 13.21
CA LYS A 29 18.05 5.35 11.98
C LYS A 29 19.30 4.70 11.40
N ALA A 30 20.29 4.39 12.23
CA ALA A 30 21.53 3.73 11.80
C ALA A 30 21.30 2.31 11.24
N ASN A 31 20.24 1.62 11.65
CA ASN A 31 19.90 0.27 11.18
C ASN A 31 18.93 0.24 9.99
N GLN A 32 18.49 1.39 9.50
CA GLN A 32 17.63 1.44 8.31
C GLN A 32 18.40 0.93 7.07
N PRO A 33 17.72 0.25 6.14
CA PRO A 33 18.32 -0.14 4.87
C PRO A 33 18.77 1.09 4.09
N LYS A 34 20.04 1.14 3.69
CA LYS A 34 20.62 2.28 2.93
C LYS A 34 19.80 2.73 1.72
N MET A 35 19.17 1.78 1.02
CA MET A 35 18.39 2.06 -0.19
C MET A 35 17.00 2.62 0.08
N LEU A 36 16.46 2.41 1.29
CA LEU A 36 15.09 2.78 1.67
C LEU A 36 15.06 3.53 3.01
N GLU A 37 16.17 4.19 3.34
CA GLU A 37 16.31 5.01 4.54
C GLU A 37 15.25 6.13 4.51
N ASN A 38 14.59 6.37 5.64
CA ASN A 38 13.46 7.28 5.80
C ASN A 38 12.16 6.89 5.05
N ILE A 39 12.14 5.77 4.32
CA ILE A 39 10.94 5.23 3.66
C ILE A 39 10.40 4.02 4.43
N THR A 40 11.29 3.12 4.84
CA THR A 40 10.91 1.90 5.58
C THR A 40 11.39 1.97 7.02
N HIS A 41 10.56 1.50 7.94
CA HIS A 41 10.94 1.32 9.34
C HIS A 41 11.55 -0.08 9.55
N GLY A 42 12.45 -0.20 10.53
CA GLY A 42 13.05 -1.46 10.91
C GLY A 42 14.32 -1.83 10.14
N GLN A 43 14.87 -2.99 10.47
CA GLN A 43 16.07 -3.52 9.85
C GLN A 43 15.75 -4.06 8.46
N GLY A 44 16.54 -3.67 7.46
CA GLY A 44 16.42 -4.17 6.11
C GLY A 44 17.10 -5.52 5.88
N PRO A 45 17.08 -6.02 4.64
CA PRO A 45 17.78 -7.24 4.24
C PRO A 45 19.25 -7.20 4.68
N GLN A 46 19.73 -8.24 5.35
CA GLN A 46 21.09 -8.28 5.92
C GLN A 46 22.11 -8.92 4.98
N GLY A 47 21.66 -9.82 4.09
CA GLY A 47 22.51 -10.53 3.13
C GLY A 47 21.97 -10.57 1.71
N ASN A 48 22.79 -11.06 0.77
CA ASN A 48 22.44 -11.15 -0.65
C ASN A 48 21.18 -12.00 -0.90
N VAL A 49 21.00 -13.07 -0.13
CA VAL A 49 19.82 -13.95 -0.23
C VAL A 49 18.56 -13.20 0.22
N ASP A 50 18.64 -12.44 1.32
CA ASP A 50 17.52 -11.63 1.80
C ASP A 50 17.11 -10.58 0.77
N TYR A 51 18.09 -9.96 0.10
CA TYR A 51 17.82 -9.01 -0.99
C TYR A 51 17.15 -9.70 -2.18
N LEU A 52 17.61 -10.89 -2.57
CA LEU A 52 17.01 -11.66 -3.66
C LEU A 52 15.54 -12.00 -3.36
N ILE A 53 15.27 -12.49 -2.14
CA ILE A 53 13.91 -12.84 -1.70
C ILE A 53 13.04 -11.59 -1.69
N THR A 54 13.50 -10.52 -1.05
CA THR A 54 12.74 -9.26 -0.92
C THR A 54 12.39 -8.67 -2.27
N TRP A 55 13.33 -8.63 -3.22
CA TRP A 55 13.08 -8.12 -4.56
C TRP A 55 12.15 -9.03 -5.37
N SER A 56 12.28 -10.36 -5.23
CA SER A 56 11.34 -11.28 -5.88
C SER A 56 9.90 -11.07 -5.38
N ALA A 57 9.73 -10.88 -4.06
CA ALA A 57 8.44 -10.60 -3.46
C ALA A 57 7.87 -9.26 -3.93
N ALA A 58 8.70 -8.20 -3.98
CA ALA A 58 8.29 -6.89 -4.48
C ALA A 58 7.78 -6.96 -5.92
N VAL A 59 8.48 -7.70 -6.79
CA VAL A 59 8.06 -7.94 -8.18
C VAL A 59 6.71 -8.66 -8.23
N LEU A 60 6.52 -9.73 -7.46
CA LEU A 60 5.25 -10.47 -7.40
C LEU A 60 4.10 -9.59 -6.92
N VAL A 61 4.32 -8.74 -5.91
CA VAL A 61 3.31 -7.80 -5.42
C VAL A 61 2.94 -6.79 -6.50
N VAL A 62 3.90 -6.23 -7.21
CA VAL A 62 3.63 -5.30 -8.32
C VAL A 62 2.81 -5.99 -9.43
N PHE A 63 3.18 -7.22 -9.81
CA PHE A 63 2.41 -7.99 -10.79
C PHE A 63 0.97 -8.25 -10.32
N THR A 64 0.79 -8.73 -9.10
CA THR A 64 -0.55 -9.01 -8.56
C THR A 64 -1.38 -7.74 -8.43
N LEU A 65 -0.79 -6.61 -8.04
CA LEU A 65 -1.45 -5.31 -7.98
C LEU A 65 -1.91 -4.85 -9.38
N ILE A 66 -1.04 -4.96 -10.40
CA ILE A 66 -1.39 -4.62 -11.79
C ILE A 66 -2.60 -5.44 -12.26
N PHE A 67 -2.59 -6.75 -12.03
CA PHE A 67 -3.71 -7.61 -12.43
C PHE A 67 -4.97 -7.34 -11.61
N SER A 68 -4.83 -7.08 -10.31
CA SER A 68 -5.95 -6.70 -9.44
C SER A 68 -6.63 -5.44 -9.98
N ILE A 69 -5.86 -4.37 -10.23
CA ILE A 69 -6.38 -3.13 -10.82
C ILE A 69 -7.01 -3.41 -12.20
N LYS A 70 -6.33 -4.14 -13.07
CA LYS A 70 -6.83 -4.48 -14.41
C LYS A 70 -8.20 -5.16 -14.37
N TYR A 71 -8.38 -6.14 -13.48
CA TYR A 71 -9.64 -6.89 -13.37
C TYR A 71 -10.71 -6.17 -12.55
N LEU A 72 -10.36 -5.17 -11.75
CA LEU A 72 -11.32 -4.28 -11.10
C LEU A 72 -11.82 -3.18 -12.04
N VAL A 73 -10.93 -2.58 -12.83
CA VAL A 73 -11.27 -1.47 -13.75
C VAL A 73 -11.93 -1.98 -15.03
N LYS A 74 -11.40 -3.05 -15.62
CA LYS A 74 -11.94 -3.63 -16.85
C LYS A 74 -12.05 -5.15 -16.72
N PRO A 75 -13.02 -5.63 -15.92
CA PRO A 75 -13.35 -7.04 -15.90
C PRO A 75 -13.73 -7.47 -17.33
N LYS A 76 -13.20 -8.59 -17.80
CA LYS A 76 -13.58 -9.19 -19.10
C LYS A 76 -14.83 -10.08 -18.94
N GLU A 77 -15.69 -9.73 -18.00
CA GLU A 77 -16.89 -10.47 -17.64
C GLU A 77 -18.10 -9.65 -18.08
N ASP A 78 -18.64 -10.01 -19.23
CA ASP A 78 -19.72 -9.27 -19.89
C ASP A 78 -21.11 -9.78 -19.46
N THR A 79 -21.16 -10.77 -18.55
CA THR A 79 -22.38 -11.40 -18.08
C THR A 79 -23.12 -10.49 -17.08
N PRO A 80 -24.39 -10.12 -17.34
CA PRO A 80 -25.14 -9.20 -16.48
C PRO A 80 -25.32 -9.70 -15.03
N GLY A 81 -25.35 -11.01 -14.81
CA GLY A 81 -25.53 -11.62 -13.49
C GLY A 81 -24.25 -11.77 -12.65
N HIS A 82 -23.12 -11.22 -13.09
CA HIS A 82 -21.86 -11.37 -12.37
C HIS A 82 -21.77 -10.40 -11.17
N ILE A 83 -21.28 -10.88 -10.02
CA ILE A 83 -21.23 -10.10 -8.76
C ILE A 83 -20.52 -8.74 -8.89
N LYS A 84 -19.58 -8.60 -9.83
CA LYS A 84 -18.90 -7.32 -10.11
C LYS A 84 -19.72 -6.31 -10.90
N ASN A 85 -20.70 -6.76 -11.68
CA ASN A 85 -21.60 -5.91 -12.47
C ASN A 85 -22.82 -5.46 -11.65
N ILE A 86 -23.07 -6.09 -10.49
CA ILE A 86 -24.19 -5.78 -9.59
C ILE A 86 -23.80 -4.69 -8.56
N VAL A 87 -22.52 -4.57 -8.22
CA VAL A 87 -22.04 -3.64 -7.16
C VAL A 87 -21.61 -2.27 -7.72
N LEU A 88 -21.38 -2.17 -9.03
CA LEU A 88 -20.93 -0.95 -9.71
C LEU A 88 -22.08 -0.11 -10.32
N GLU A 89 -23.34 -0.46 -10.05
CA GLU A 89 -24.53 0.36 -10.39
C GLU A 89 -24.74 1.53 -9.41
#